data_AF-A0A1H6J3L0-F1
#
_entry.id   AF-A0A1H6J3L0-F1
#
_cell.length_a   1.000
_cell.length_b   1.000
_cell.length_c   1.000
_cell.angle_alpha   90.00
_cell.angle_beta   90.00
_cell.angle_gamma   90.00
#
_symmetry.space_group_name_H-M   'P 1'
#
loop_
_entity.id
_entity.type
_entity.pdbx_description
1 polymer ?
#
loop_
_entity_poly.entity_id
_entity_poly.type
_entity_poly.pdbx_seq_one_letter_code
_entity_poly.pdbx_strand_id
1 'polypeptide(L)'
;MLSQYLKVQSFALLCGAVGPLFMILYFASGRDPFLVWFFWSGLAVTALTVVYSVTVVMKGQRTATRIAGLEKTGVLALAEVTGIEETGTYINERPLLKLELNFSGPGLEPFVSRTRVTASPVQLQMITNRNLAALVDPATKKFDIDWQRSALLTGVMPAEFTLLDDDRTFDLSGHIEPLMDVLRILMSHGIALTDEGALRANPAARQQIRDHIKRVAVQYPSVVRGAQPEPARTAAVSTAQRLHELEALRSAGDVSEEEYAAKRERIIADL
;
A
#
# COMPACT_ATOMS: atom_id res chain seq x y z
N MET A 1 15.42 -16.18 -1.67
CA MET A 1 15.91 -15.22 -0.66
C MET A 1 17.20 -15.70 0.04
N LEU A 2 17.18 -16.66 0.97
CA LEU A 2 18.39 -17.06 1.72
C LEU A 2 19.53 -17.62 0.84
N SER A 3 19.22 -18.46 -0.16
CA SER A 3 20.21 -19.03 -1.07
C SER A 3 20.87 -17.98 -1.99
N GLN A 4 20.10 -17.01 -2.50
CA GLN A 4 20.64 -15.89 -3.27
C GLN A 4 21.48 -14.95 -2.39
N TYR A 5 21.02 -14.69 -1.16
CA TYR A 5 21.77 -13.90 -0.19
C TYR A 5 23.10 -14.58 0.17
N LEU A 6 23.11 -15.89 0.43
CA LEU A 6 24.34 -16.65 0.65
C LEU A 6 25.27 -16.63 -0.56
N LYS A 7 24.74 -16.75 -1.79
CA LYS A 7 25.55 -16.69 -3.03
C LYS A 7 26.18 -15.31 -3.24
N VAL A 8 25.41 -14.23 -3.03
CA VAL A 8 25.91 -12.86 -3.14
C VAL A 8 26.91 -12.56 -2.03
N GLN A 9 26.66 -13.01 -0.81
CA GLN A 9 27.55 -12.78 0.33
C GLN A 9 28.84 -13.60 0.23
N SER A 10 28.77 -14.85 -0.22
CA SER A 10 29.97 -15.66 -0.49
C SER A 10 30.78 -15.08 -1.64
N PHE A 11 30.15 -14.61 -2.73
CA PHE A 11 30.85 -13.91 -3.81
C PHE A 11 31.48 -12.58 -3.34
N ALA A 12 30.78 -11.80 -2.54
CA ALA A 12 31.29 -10.56 -1.97
C ALA A 12 32.45 -10.80 -0.98
N LEU A 13 32.38 -11.86 -0.18
CA LEU A 13 33.43 -12.23 0.77
C LEU A 13 34.64 -12.81 0.04
N LEU A 14 34.42 -13.56 -1.04
CA LEU A 14 35.48 -14.05 -1.93
C LEU A 14 36.19 -12.85 -2.61
N CYS A 15 35.46 -11.96 -3.29
CA CYS A 15 36.04 -10.79 -3.95
C CYS A 15 36.69 -9.80 -2.95
N GLY A 16 36.15 -9.67 -1.73
CA GLY A 16 36.70 -8.81 -0.70
C GLY A 16 37.99 -9.34 -0.06
N ALA A 17 38.13 -10.66 0.06
CA ALA A 17 39.30 -11.31 0.68
C ALA A 17 40.41 -11.67 -0.32
N VAL A 18 40.10 -11.81 -1.62
CA VAL A 18 41.07 -12.18 -2.66
C VAL A 18 42.20 -11.15 -2.80
N GLY A 19 41.89 -9.85 -2.76
CA GLY A 19 42.90 -8.80 -2.84
C GLY A 19 43.92 -8.86 -1.70
N PRO A 20 43.48 -8.85 -0.43
CA PRO A 20 44.37 -9.03 0.72
C PRO A 20 45.13 -10.37 0.71
N LEU A 21 44.50 -11.47 0.27
CA LEU A 21 45.13 -12.78 0.19
C LEU A 21 46.31 -12.79 -0.80
N PHE A 22 46.15 -12.16 -1.97
CA PHE A 22 47.24 -12.03 -2.95
C PHE A 22 48.42 -11.23 -2.41
N MET A 23 48.16 -10.16 -1.64
CA MET A 23 49.22 -9.42 -0.95
C MET A 23 49.90 -10.26 0.13
N ILE A 24 49.14 -11.01 0.94
CA ILE A 24 49.69 -11.91 1.96
C ILE A 24 50.59 -12.98 1.33
N LEU A 25 50.15 -13.61 0.24
CA LEU A 25 50.93 -14.63 -0.48
C LEU A 25 52.24 -14.05 -1.04
N TYR A 26 52.23 -12.83 -1.59
CA TYR A 26 53.44 -12.16 -2.07
C TYR A 26 54.46 -11.87 -0.96
N PHE A 27 54.00 -11.43 0.23
CA PHE A 27 54.90 -11.21 1.36
C PHE A 27 55.38 -12.51 2.01
N ALA A 28 54.52 -13.53 2.07
CA ALA A 28 54.86 -14.84 2.62
C ALA A 28 55.85 -15.64 1.75
N SER A 29 55.86 -15.43 0.43
CA SER A 29 56.84 -16.03 -0.48
C SER A 29 58.21 -15.34 -0.48
N GLY A 30 58.45 -14.37 0.42
CA GLY A 30 59.73 -13.68 0.51
C GLY A 30 59.95 -12.64 -0.59
N ARG A 31 58.87 -12.09 -1.18
CA ARG A 31 58.92 -11.11 -2.29
C ARG A 31 59.58 -11.65 -3.55
N ASP A 32 59.29 -12.91 -3.88
CA ASP A 32 59.73 -13.54 -5.12
C ASP A 32 59.41 -12.63 -6.34
N PRO A 33 60.42 -12.30 -7.19
CA PRO A 33 60.22 -11.53 -8.42
C PRO A 33 59.13 -12.07 -9.34
N PHE A 34 58.89 -13.39 -9.36
CA PHE A 34 57.84 -14.01 -10.16
C PHE A 34 56.42 -13.71 -9.64
N LEU A 35 56.27 -13.32 -8.36
CA LEU A 35 54.97 -13.00 -7.74
C LEU A 35 54.69 -11.49 -7.66
N VAL A 36 55.50 -10.61 -8.25
CA VAL A 36 55.25 -9.16 -8.24
C VAL A 36 53.88 -8.78 -8.82
N TRP A 37 53.37 -9.57 -9.77
CA TRP A 37 52.04 -9.36 -10.32
C TRP A 37 50.91 -9.66 -9.31
N PHE A 38 51.12 -10.54 -8.32
CA PHE A 38 50.18 -10.78 -7.21
C PHE A 38 50.06 -9.53 -6.33
N PHE A 39 51.17 -8.83 -6.09
CA PHE A 39 51.14 -7.58 -5.31
C PHE A 39 50.30 -6.50 -6.00
N TRP A 40 50.57 -6.22 -7.27
CA TRP A 40 49.86 -5.17 -8.01
C TRP A 40 48.38 -5.50 -8.25
N SER A 41 48.07 -6.75 -8.58
CA SER A 41 46.68 -7.19 -8.73
C SER A 41 45.92 -7.18 -7.40
N GLY A 42 46.53 -7.67 -6.31
CA GLY A 42 45.95 -7.65 -4.97
C GLY A 42 45.67 -6.23 -4.48
N LEU A 43 46.61 -5.31 -4.70
CA LEU A 43 46.44 -3.89 -4.37
C LEU A 43 45.31 -3.24 -5.20
N ALA A 44 45.28 -3.47 -6.51
CA ALA A 44 44.26 -2.92 -7.40
C ALA A 44 42.84 -3.42 -7.05
N VAL A 45 42.69 -4.73 -6.81
CA VAL A 45 41.41 -5.34 -6.40
C VAL A 45 40.95 -4.76 -5.06
N THR A 46 41.84 -4.68 -4.07
CA THR A 46 41.52 -4.11 -2.75
C THR A 46 41.08 -2.65 -2.87
N ALA A 47 41.81 -1.84 -3.63
CA ALA A 47 41.47 -0.43 -3.85
C ALA A 47 40.08 -0.29 -4.53
N LEU A 48 39.81 -1.09 -5.55
CA LEU A 48 38.53 -1.08 -6.26
C LEU A 48 37.37 -1.52 -5.37
N THR A 49 37.56 -2.53 -4.52
CA THR A 49 36.56 -2.97 -3.53
C THR A 49 36.24 -1.87 -2.52
N VAL A 50 37.25 -1.15 -2.01
CA VAL A 50 37.04 -0.01 -1.09
C VAL A 50 36.25 1.09 -1.78
N VAL A 51 36.65 1.50 -3.00
CA VAL A 51 35.95 2.53 -3.79
C VAL A 51 34.50 2.12 -4.07
N TYR A 52 34.27 0.87 -4.48
CA TYR A 52 32.93 0.35 -4.74
C TYR A 52 32.06 0.39 -3.48
N SER A 53 32.60 -0.08 -2.34
CA SER A 53 31.90 -0.10 -1.05
C SER A 53 31.50 1.32 -0.61
N VAL A 54 32.45 2.27 -0.67
CA VAL A 54 32.18 3.68 -0.36
C VAL A 54 31.10 4.25 -1.27
N THR A 55 31.16 3.96 -2.58
CA THR A 55 30.18 4.45 -3.56
C THR A 55 28.77 3.93 -3.27
N VAL A 56 28.64 2.64 -2.92
CA VAL A 56 27.35 2.03 -2.56
C VAL A 56 26.80 2.65 -1.28
N VAL A 57 27.63 2.80 -0.25
CA VAL A 57 27.22 3.42 1.03
C VAL A 57 26.78 4.87 0.84
N MET A 58 27.56 5.67 0.10
CA MET A 58 27.22 7.07 -0.18
C MET A 58 25.91 7.20 -0.97
N LYS A 59 25.67 6.33 -1.96
CA LYS A 59 24.39 6.29 -2.69
C LYS A 59 23.23 5.91 -1.77
N GLY A 60 23.42 4.91 -0.90
CA GLY A 60 22.42 4.47 0.07
C GLY A 60 22.06 5.58 1.07
N GLN A 61 23.05 6.28 1.61
CA GLN A 61 22.84 7.42 2.50
C GLN A 61 22.05 8.53 1.83
N ARG A 62 22.34 8.86 0.57
CA ARG A 62 21.58 9.88 -0.19
C ARG A 62 20.10 9.51 -0.36
N THR A 63 19.82 8.24 -0.65
CA THR A 63 18.44 7.74 -0.76
C THR A 63 17.75 7.78 0.60
N ALA A 64 18.40 7.33 1.66
CA ALA A 64 17.84 7.36 3.01
C ALA A 64 17.57 8.79 3.50
N THR A 65 18.50 9.73 3.26
CA THR A 65 18.29 11.16 3.57
C THR A 65 17.18 11.78 2.75
N ARG A 66 16.97 11.31 1.52
CA ARG A 66 15.88 11.78 0.66
C ARG A 66 14.54 11.30 1.21
N ILE A 67 14.41 10.01 1.54
CA ILE A 67 13.17 9.46 2.11
C ILE A 67 12.89 10.13 3.46
N ALA A 68 13.86 10.20 4.36
CA ALA A 68 13.71 10.87 5.65
C ALA A 68 13.45 12.39 5.51
N GLY A 69 13.97 13.03 4.46
CA GLY A 69 13.65 14.41 4.12
C GLY A 69 12.20 14.55 3.65
N LEU A 70 11.75 13.68 2.75
CA LEU A 70 10.37 13.63 2.26
C LEU A 70 9.37 13.29 3.36
N GLU A 71 9.75 12.49 4.36
CA GLU A 71 8.90 12.23 5.53
C GLU A 71 8.70 13.47 6.41
N LYS A 72 9.68 14.38 6.44
CA LYS A 72 9.62 15.61 7.28
C LYS A 72 9.07 16.83 6.55
N THR A 73 9.35 16.97 5.26
CA THR A 73 8.99 18.16 4.46
C THR A 73 8.14 17.84 3.24
N GLY A 74 7.93 16.57 2.93
CA GLY A 74 7.13 16.16 1.79
C GLY A 74 5.64 16.32 2.05
N VAL A 75 4.93 16.66 0.99
CA VAL A 75 3.47 16.69 0.98
C VAL A 75 2.98 15.32 0.53
N LEU A 76 2.04 14.74 1.27
CA LEU A 76 1.35 13.52 0.84
C LEU A 76 0.39 13.86 -0.31
N ALA A 77 0.73 13.37 -1.50
CA ALA A 77 0.00 13.60 -2.75
C ALA A 77 -0.58 12.29 -3.30
N LEU A 78 -1.67 12.44 -4.05
CA LEU A 78 -2.22 11.35 -4.86
C LEU A 78 -1.43 11.27 -6.17
N ALA A 79 -0.94 10.08 -6.47
CA ALA A 79 -0.27 9.74 -7.72
C ALA A 79 -1.18 8.81 -8.54
N GLU A 80 -1.84 9.35 -9.55
CA GLU A 80 -2.68 8.58 -10.46
C GLU A 80 -1.83 7.98 -11.58
N VAL A 81 -1.94 6.67 -11.80
CA VAL A 81 -1.23 5.96 -12.86
C VAL A 81 -1.98 6.16 -14.19
N THR A 82 -1.44 7.03 -15.03
CA THR A 82 -1.98 7.32 -16.36
C THR A 82 -1.49 6.33 -17.42
N GLY A 83 -0.27 5.79 -17.24
CA GLY A 83 0.35 4.87 -18.18
C GLY A 83 1.22 3.82 -17.50
N ILE A 84 1.19 2.60 -18.02
CA ILE A 84 2.03 1.48 -17.58
C ILE A 84 2.68 0.89 -18.83
N GLU A 85 4.01 0.84 -18.84
CA GLU A 85 4.81 0.28 -19.93
C GLU A 85 5.74 -0.79 -19.36
N GLU A 86 5.60 -2.03 -19.82
CA GLU A 86 6.52 -3.11 -19.44
C GLU A 86 7.82 -2.99 -20.24
N THR A 87 8.97 -3.01 -19.57
CA THR A 87 10.26 -2.81 -20.24
C THR A 87 10.86 -4.10 -20.82
N GLY A 88 10.17 -5.24 -20.68
CA GLY A 88 10.68 -6.57 -21.03
C GLY A 88 11.86 -7.04 -20.17
N THR A 89 12.28 -6.25 -19.19
CA THR A 89 13.41 -6.55 -18.30
C THR A 89 12.90 -7.03 -16.94
N TYR A 90 13.50 -8.09 -16.42
CA TYR A 90 13.21 -8.62 -15.10
C TYR A 90 14.42 -8.47 -14.18
N ILE A 91 14.21 -7.94 -12.97
CA ILE A 91 15.24 -7.79 -11.93
C ILE A 91 14.81 -8.63 -10.74
N ASN A 92 15.61 -9.64 -10.37
CA ASN A 92 15.26 -10.56 -9.28
C ASN A 92 13.85 -11.15 -9.44
N GLU A 93 13.54 -11.68 -10.63
CA GLU A 93 12.25 -12.30 -10.99
C GLU A 93 11.04 -11.34 -10.91
N ARG A 94 11.29 -10.03 -10.82
CA ARG A 94 10.25 -9.00 -10.80
C ARG A 94 10.33 -8.14 -12.06
N PRO A 95 9.20 -7.85 -12.73
CA PRO A 95 9.20 -7.04 -13.94
C PRO A 95 9.60 -5.60 -13.60
N LEU A 96 10.44 -5.02 -14.45
CA LEU A 96 10.73 -3.60 -14.43
C LEU A 96 9.68 -2.88 -15.29
N LEU A 97 8.88 -2.04 -14.63
CA LEU A 97 7.82 -1.26 -15.26
C LEU A 97 8.26 0.20 -15.36
N LYS A 98 7.82 0.87 -16.42
CA LYS A 98 7.88 2.31 -16.55
C LYS A 98 6.47 2.85 -16.39
N LEU A 99 6.30 3.70 -15.38
CA LEU A 99 5.01 4.26 -14.99
C LEU A 99 4.96 5.74 -15.41
N GLU A 100 3.82 6.15 -15.92
CA GLU A 100 3.44 7.56 -16.03
C GLU A 100 2.46 7.89 -14.92
N LEU A 101 2.81 8.89 -14.12
CA LEU A 101 2.08 9.27 -12.92
C LEU A 101 1.66 10.73 -13.02
N ASN A 102 0.40 11.00 -12.77
CA ASN A 102 -0.14 12.35 -12.58
C ASN A 102 -0.27 12.62 -11.07
N PHE A 103 0.45 13.63 -10.58
CA PHE A 103 0.46 13.99 -9.16
C PHE A 103 -0.53 15.12 -8.90
N SER A 104 -1.31 14.99 -7.83
CA SER A 104 -2.22 16.03 -7.33
C SER A 104 -2.26 16.02 -5.81
N GLY A 105 -2.42 17.19 -5.19
CA GLY A 105 -2.48 17.30 -3.74
C GLY A 105 -2.58 18.75 -3.24
N PRO A 106 -2.91 18.96 -1.97
CA PRO A 106 -3.02 20.29 -1.39
C PRO A 106 -1.67 21.02 -1.39
N GLY A 107 -1.64 22.24 -1.93
CA GLY A 107 -0.41 23.04 -2.01
C GLY A 107 0.61 22.52 -3.04
N LEU A 108 0.22 21.59 -3.90
CA LEU A 108 1.04 21.05 -4.98
C LEU A 108 0.42 21.41 -6.34
N GLU A 109 1.19 22.07 -7.21
CA GLU A 109 0.77 22.24 -8.60
C GLU A 109 0.73 20.87 -9.28
N PRO A 110 -0.39 20.49 -9.93
CA PRO A 110 -0.47 19.21 -10.62
C PRO A 110 0.63 19.05 -11.67
N PHE A 111 1.27 17.89 -11.70
CA PHE A 111 2.31 17.61 -12.69
C PHE A 111 2.37 16.13 -13.05
N VAL A 112 2.83 15.86 -14.26
CA VAL A 112 3.06 14.50 -14.74
C VAL A 112 4.54 14.17 -14.64
N SER A 113 4.87 12.97 -14.17
CA SER A 113 6.23 12.46 -14.18
C SER A 113 6.28 10.98 -14.53
N ARG A 114 7.43 10.56 -15.06
CA ARG A 114 7.71 9.16 -15.38
C ARG A 114 8.68 8.57 -14.37
N THR A 115 8.48 7.31 -14.00
CA THR A 115 9.40 6.58 -13.12
C THR A 115 9.55 5.13 -13.54
N ARG A 116 10.62 4.48 -13.08
CA ARG A 116 10.83 3.04 -13.26
C ARG A 116 10.74 2.34 -11.92
N VAL A 117 9.92 1.29 -11.84
CA VAL A 117 9.68 0.53 -10.61
C VAL A 117 9.83 -0.94 -10.91
N THR A 118 10.60 -1.64 -10.07
CA THR A 118 10.63 -3.10 -10.03
C THR A 118 9.50 -3.57 -9.12
N ALA A 119 8.39 -3.98 -9.71
CA ALA A 119 7.16 -4.25 -8.95
C ALA A 119 7.14 -5.68 -8.39
N SER A 120 6.85 -5.83 -7.10
CA SER A 120 6.42 -7.11 -6.53
C SER A 120 5.00 -7.48 -7.00
N PRO A 121 4.56 -8.75 -6.86
CA PRO A 121 3.18 -9.13 -7.22
C PRO A 121 2.11 -8.26 -6.55
N VAL A 122 2.32 -7.90 -5.28
CA VAL A 122 1.40 -7.04 -4.53
C VAL A 122 1.43 -5.60 -5.08
N GLN A 123 2.62 -5.06 -5.36
CA GLN A 123 2.75 -3.72 -5.95
C GLN A 123 2.14 -3.65 -7.35
N LEU A 124 2.21 -4.73 -8.14
CA LEU A 124 1.58 -4.80 -9.45
C LEU A 124 0.05 -4.66 -9.35
N GLN A 125 -0.56 -5.29 -8.35
CA GLN A 125 -1.99 -5.09 -8.06
C GLN A 125 -2.29 -3.63 -7.69
N MET A 126 -1.46 -3.00 -6.85
CA MET A 126 -1.62 -1.59 -6.49
C MET A 126 -1.50 -0.66 -7.70
N ILE A 127 -0.48 -0.86 -8.54
CA ILE A 127 -0.24 -0.07 -9.76
C ILE A 127 -1.43 -0.18 -10.72
N THR A 128 -2.01 -1.37 -10.85
CA THR A 128 -3.15 -1.62 -11.75
C THR A 128 -4.44 -0.96 -11.24
N ASN A 129 -4.57 -0.74 -9.93
CA ASN A 129 -5.67 0.04 -9.32
C ASN A 129 -5.52 1.56 -9.50
N ARG A 130 -4.45 2.01 -10.16
CA ARG A 130 -4.16 3.37 -10.60
C ARG A 130 -4.03 4.46 -9.55
N ASN A 131 -4.41 4.25 -8.30
CA ASN A 131 -4.36 5.29 -7.27
C ASN A 131 -3.29 4.96 -6.22
N LEU A 132 -2.17 5.67 -6.27
CA LEU A 132 -1.04 5.48 -5.38
C LEU A 132 -0.85 6.68 -4.46
N ALA A 133 -0.37 6.43 -3.24
CA ALA A 133 0.08 7.46 -2.34
C ALA A 133 1.56 7.76 -2.60
N ALA A 134 1.93 9.04 -2.69
CA ALA A 134 3.32 9.42 -2.86
C ALA A 134 3.69 10.62 -1.97
N LEU A 135 4.91 10.61 -1.46
CA LEU A 135 5.50 11.77 -0.79
C LEU A 135 6.22 12.61 -1.83
N VAL A 136 5.82 13.87 -1.98
CA VAL A 136 6.36 14.78 -2.99
C VAL A 136 6.99 15.99 -2.31
N ASP A 137 8.21 16.32 -2.70
CA ASP A 137 8.81 17.60 -2.39
C ASP A 137 8.22 18.66 -3.34
N PRO A 138 7.46 19.65 -2.83
CA PRO A 138 6.80 20.65 -3.67
C PRO A 138 7.79 21.56 -4.40
N ALA A 139 9.01 21.77 -3.87
CA ALA A 139 10.01 22.64 -4.47
C ALA A 139 10.75 21.94 -5.61
N THR A 140 11.11 20.67 -5.44
CA THR A 140 11.92 19.94 -6.43
C THR A 140 11.14 18.98 -7.31
N LYS A 141 9.84 18.75 -7.03
CA LYS A 141 8.98 17.74 -7.66
C LYS A 141 9.56 16.32 -7.59
N LYS A 142 10.53 16.09 -6.69
CA LYS A 142 11.05 14.76 -6.37
C LYS A 142 10.02 14.05 -5.53
N PHE A 143 9.75 12.81 -5.87
CA PHE A 143 8.76 12.02 -5.15
C PHE A 143 9.27 10.62 -4.79
N ASP A 144 8.63 10.01 -3.82
CA ASP A 144 8.75 8.59 -3.53
C ASP A 144 7.36 7.98 -3.36
N ILE A 145 7.15 6.79 -3.92
CA ILE A 145 5.86 6.11 -3.83
C ILE A 145 5.79 5.41 -2.48
N ASP A 146 4.81 5.78 -1.67
CA ASP A 146 4.54 5.12 -0.41
C ASP A 146 3.65 3.91 -0.66
N TRP A 147 4.28 2.75 -0.79
CA TRP A 147 3.58 1.49 -1.04
C TRP A 147 2.67 1.07 0.12
N GLN A 148 2.98 1.46 1.35
CA GLN A 148 2.18 1.09 2.52
C GLN A 148 0.88 1.90 2.55
N ARG A 149 0.98 3.23 2.35
CA ARG A 149 -0.21 4.08 2.20
C ARG A 149 -0.99 3.76 0.93
N SER A 150 -0.30 3.40 -0.16
CA SER A 150 -0.96 2.94 -1.40
C SER A 150 -1.79 1.68 -1.18
N ALA A 151 -1.34 0.75 -0.31
CA ALA A 151 -2.10 -0.46 0.00
C ALA A 151 -3.51 -0.17 0.53
N LEU A 152 -3.66 0.89 1.35
CA LEU A 152 -4.95 1.34 1.86
C LEU A 152 -5.80 1.97 0.76
N LEU A 153 -5.20 2.83 -0.09
CA LEU A 153 -5.91 3.49 -1.18
C LEU A 153 -6.45 2.48 -2.20
N THR A 154 -5.67 1.44 -2.50
CA THR A 154 -6.04 0.41 -3.49
C THR A 154 -6.87 -0.73 -2.89
N GLY A 155 -7.20 -0.69 -1.59
CA GLY A 155 -7.98 -1.73 -0.90
C GLY A 155 -7.25 -3.07 -0.73
N VAL A 156 -5.93 -3.10 -0.93
CA VAL A 156 -5.10 -4.29 -0.63
C VAL A 156 -5.02 -4.50 0.88
N MET A 157 -5.02 -3.40 1.64
CA MET A 157 -5.18 -3.39 3.08
C MET A 157 -6.48 -2.64 3.41
N PRO A 158 -7.32 -3.15 4.34
CA PRO A 158 -8.53 -2.44 4.75
C PRO A 158 -8.18 -1.14 5.48
N ALA A 159 -8.92 -0.07 5.17
CA ALA A 159 -8.78 1.24 5.80
C ALA A 159 -9.88 1.47 6.84
N GLU A 160 -9.79 0.75 7.95
CA GLU A 160 -10.80 0.75 9.01
C GLU A 160 -10.40 1.62 10.20
N PHE A 161 -11.36 2.41 10.68
CA PHE A 161 -11.17 3.32 11.80
C PHE A 161 -12.31 3.15 12.80
N THR A 162 -11.99 2.76 14.03
CA THR A 162 -12.97 2.64 15.12
C THR A 162 -12.94 3.90 15.99
N LEU A 163 -14.07 4.57 16.12
CA LEU A 163 -14.22 5.71 17.04
C LEU A 163 -14.55 5.20 18.45
N LEU A 164 -13.63 5.44 19.38
CA LEU A 164 -13.71 4.99 20.79
C LEU A 164 -14.96 5.46 21.56
N ASP A 165 -15.61 6.54 21.15
CA ASP A 165 -16.75 7.12 21.88
C ASP A 165 -18.09 6.45 21.50
N ASP A 166 -18.25 6.04 20.24
CA ASP A 166 -19.52 5.51 19.69
C ASP A 166 -19.45 4.00 19.38
N ASP A 167 -18.29 3.36 19.56
CA ASP A 167 -17.98 1.97 19.13
C ASP A 167 -18.32 1.67 17.65
N ARG A 168 -18.39 2.72 16.83
CA ARG A 168 -18.69 2.63 15.40
C ARG A 168 -17.40 2.51 14.62
N THR A 169 -17.36 1.50 13.75
CA THR A 169 -16.28 1.28 12.79
C THR A 169 -16.65 1.93 11.47
N PHE A 170 -15.71 2.70 10.92
CA PHE A 170 -15.82 3.38 9.65
C PHE A 170 -14.80 2.77 8.69
N ASP A 171 -15.27 2.38 7.51
CA ASP A 171 -14.45 1.82 6.44
C ASP A 171 -14.30 2.83 5.31
N LEU A 172 -13.10 3.39 5.19
CA LEU A 172 -12.75 4.35 4.14
C LEU A 172 -12.16 3.66 2.90
N SER A 173 -12.18 2.33 2.83
CA SER A 173 -11.70 1.59 1.66
C SER A 173 -12.50 2.02 0.42
N GLY A 174 -11.79 2.28 -0.68
CA GLY A 174 -12.37 2.80 -1.93
C GLY A 174 -12.73 4.30 -1.92
N HIS A 175 -12.68 4.98 -0.77
CA HIS A 175 -12.93 6.42 -0.67
C HIS A 175 -11.59 7.20 -0.63
N ILE A 176 -10.97 7.36 -1.81
CA ILE A 176 -9.59 7.86 -1.96
C ILE A 176 -9.40 9.23 -1.32
N GLU A 177 -10.23 10.22 -1.65
CA GLU A 177 -10.10 11.59 -1.14
C GLU A 177 -10.25 11.66 0.40
N PRO A 178 -11.34 11.13 1.00
CA PRO A 178 -11.48 11.06 2.45
C PRO A 178 -10.32 10.35 3.16
N LEU A 179 -9.86 9.22 2.59
CA LEU A 179 -8.76 8.45 3.15
C LEU A 179 -7.44 9.24 3.08
N MET A 180 -7.16 9.92 1.96
CA MET A 180 -5.98 10.77 1.81
C MET A 180 -5.94 11.92 2.82
N ASP A 181 -7.08 12.48 3.18
CA ASP A 181 -7.16 13.50 4.24
C ASP A 181 -6.80 12.91 5.61
N VAL A 182 -7.32 11.72 5.95
CA VAL A 182 -6.95 11.03 7.20
C VAL A 182 -5.46 10.71 7.25
N LEU A 183 -4.90 10.21 6.15
CA LEU A 183 -3.46 9.92 6.06
C LEU A 183 -2.60 11.18 6.19
N ARG A 184 -3.08 12.32 5.67
CA ARG A 184 -2.44 13.64 5.85
C ARG A 184 -2.48 14.10 7.31
N ILE A 185 -3.59 13.91 8.02
CA ILE A 185 -3.70 14.23 9.46
C ILE A 185 -2.74 13.38 10.29
N LEU A 186 -2.65 12.07 10.00
CA LEU A 186 -1.68 11.20 10.67
C LEU A 186 -0.24 11.67 10.43
N MET A 187 0.07 12.03 9.18
CA MET A 187 1.39 12.51 8.79
C MET A 187 1.76 13.84 9.46
N SER A 188 0.82 14.81 9.54
CA SER A 188 1.07 16.12 10.16
C SER A 188 1.38 16.02 11.66
N HIS A 189 0.89 14.96 12.30
CA HIS A 189 1.16 14.64 13.70
C HIS A 189 2.35 13.68 13.90
N GLY A 190 3.03 13.28 12.84
CA GLY A 190 4.17 12.35 12.90
C GLY A 190 3.78 10.93 13.34
N ILE A 191 2.53 10.52 13.14
CA ILE A 191 2.01 9.22 13.55
C ILE A 191 2.17 8.24 12.38
N ALA A 192 2.85 7.13 12.62
CA ALA A 192 2.97 6.04 11.64
C ALA A 192 1.63 5.30 11.50
N LEU A 193 1.32 4.79 10.30
CA LEU A 193 0.05 4.09 10.02
C LEU A 193 -0.24 2.92 10.97
N THR A 194 0.80 2.20 11.38
CA THR A 194 0.70 1.01 12.23
C THR A 194 0.80 1.31 13.72
N ASP A 195 1.02 2.57 14.10
CA ASP A 195 1.26 2.95 15.49
C ASP A 195 -0.03 3.49 16.15
N GLU A 196 -0.91 2.55 16.49
CA GLU A 196 -2.12 2.87 17.26
C GLU A 196 -1.79 3.47 18.64
N GLY A 197 -0.62 3.12 19.21
CA GLY A 197 -0.16 3.66 20.48
C GLY A 197 0.08 5.17 20.40
N ALA A 198 0.79 5.61 19.37
CA ALA A 198 1.04 7.03 19.09
C ALA A 198 -0.26 7.79 18.79
N LEU A 199 -1.21 7.17 18.07
CA LEU A 199 -2.53 7.77 17.86
C LEU A 199 -3.28 7.95 19.18
N ARG A 200 -3.29 6.93 20.06
CA ARG A 200 -3.94 7.03 21.39
C ARG A 200 -3.26 8.09 22.28
N ALA A 201 -1.94 8.22 22.21
CA ALA A 201 -1.17 9.20 22.97
C ALA A 201 -1.40 10.65 22.49
N ASN A 202 -1.88 10.86 21.26
CA ASN A 202 -2.11 12.20 20.69
C ASN A 202 -3.62 12.54 20.64
N PRO A 203 -4.17 13.28 21.63
CA PRO A 203 -5.59 13.64 21.65
C PRO A 203 -6.00 14.57 20.51
N ALA A 204 -5.11 15.47 20.07
CA ALA A 204 -5.39 16.41 18.99
C ALA A 204 -5.59 15.68 17.64
N ALA A 205 -4.72 14.72 17.33
CA ALA A 205 -4.83 13.89 16.13
C ALA A 205 -6.15 13.09 16.12
N ARG A 206 -6.51 12.50 17.26
CA ARG A 206 -7.78 11.75 17.40
C ARG A 206 -9.00 12.62 17.19
N GLN A 207 -8.99 13.85 17.73
CA GLN A 207 -10.09 14.80 17.53
C GLN A 207 -10.22 15.20 16.06
N GLN A 208 -9.12 15.53 15.37
CA GLN A 208 -9.16 15.90 13.95
C GLN A 208 -9.66 14.76 13.05
N ILE A 209 -9.16 13.54 13.26
CA ILE A 209 -9.59 12.36 12.50
C ILE A 209 -11.08 12.08 12.76
N ARG A 210 -11.52 12.16 14.02
CA ARG A 210 -12.93 11.99 14.40
C ARG A 210 -13.82 13.01 13.70
N ASP A 211 -13.49 14.28 13.78
CA ASP A 211 -14.30 15.35 13.19
C ASP A 211 -14.36 15.20 11.67
N HIS A 212 -13.26 14.79 11.06
CA HIS A 212 -13.21 14.48 9.64
C HIS A 212 -14.08 13.28 9.26
N ILE A 213 -13.92 12.15 9.96
CA ILE A 213 -14.73 10.94 9.73
C ILE A 213 -16.23 11.23 9.92
N LYS A 214 -16.60 12.03 10.93
CA LYS A 214 -18.00 12.45 11.12
C LYS A 214 -18.53 13.24 9.94
N ARG A 215 -17.77 14.19 9.39
CA ARG A 215 -18.15 14.92 8.16
C ARG A 215 -18.26 13.98 6.96
N VAL A 216 -17.28 13.09 6.79
CA VAL A 216 -17.27 12.10 5.72
C VAL A 216 -18.47 11.15 5.83
N ALA A 217 -18.86 10.73 7.03
CA ALA A 217 -20.01 9.85 7.24
C ALA A 217 -21.36 10.53 6.91
N VAL A 218 -21.46 11.85 7.06
CA VAL A 218 -22.63 12.62 6.60
C VAL A 218 -22.67 12.70 5.08
N GLN A 219 -21.51 12.87 4.44
CA GLN A 219 -21.40 12.97 2.98
C GLN A 219 -21.51 11.60 2.29
N TYR A 220 -20.99 10.54 2.91
CA TYR A 220 -20.92 9.18 2.42
C TYR A 220 -21.43 8.21 3.51
N PRO A 221 -22.75 8.00 3.62
CA PRO A 221 -23.32 7.09 4.62
C PRO A 221 -22.81 5.64 4.51
N SER A 222 -22.35 5.24 3.32
CA SER A 222 -21.76 3.92 3.02
C SER A 222 -20.46 3.63 3.77
N VAL A 223 -19.78 4.64 4.32
CA VAL A 223 -18.52 4.50 5.06
C VAL A 223 -18.74 3.87 6.43
N VAL A 224 -19.93 4.00 7.03
CA VAL A 224 -20.16 3.41 8.35
C VAL A 224 -20.40 1.91 8.21
N ARG A 225 -19.48 1.11 8.74
CA ARG A 225 -19.65 -0.33 8.78
C ARG A 225 -20.75 -0.70 9.77
N GLY A 226 -21.75 -1.44 9.31
CA GLY A 226 -22.98 -1.70 10.06
C GLY A 226 -24.06 -0.63 9.86
N ALA A 227 -23.78 0.48 9.15
CA ALA A 227 -24.83 1.22 8.43
C ALA A 227 -24.97 0.66 7.02
N GLN A 228 -25.16 -0.65 6.95
CA GLN A 228 -26.17 -1.10 6.00
C GLN A 228 -27.42 -0.28 6.37
N PRO A 229 -28.19 0.31 5.42
CA PRO A 229 -29.60 0.44 5.72
C PRO A 229 -29.99 -0.94 6.23
N GLU A 230 -30.43 -1.03 7.49
CA GLU A 230 -31.09 -2.19 8.04
C GLU A 230 -31.89 -2.76 6.87
N PRO A 231 -31.53 -3.92 6.28
CA PRO A 231 -31.94 -4.26 4.92
C PRO A 231 -33.46 -4.28 4.88
N ALA A 232 -34.05 -3.15 4.48
CA ALA A 232 -35.35 -2.65 4.92
C ALA A 232 -36.08 -3.61 5.88
N ARG A 233 -35.55 -3.87 7.08
CA ARG A 233 -35.98 -4.96 8.00
C ARG A 233 -36.83 -6.03 7.29
N THR A 234 -36.29 -6.69 6.26
CA THR A 234 -37.01 -7.58 5.32
C THR A 234 -38.51 -7.27 5.30
N ALA A 235 -38.96 -6.13 4.76
CA ALA A 235 -40.36 -5.67 4.81
C ALA A 235 -41.26 -6.91 4.81
N ALA A 236 -41.77 -7.27 6.00
CA ALA A 236 -42.19 -8.64 6.30
C ALA A 236 -43.07 -9.10 5.16
N VAL A 237 -42.58 -10.01 4.29
CA VAL A 237 -43.08 -10.26 2.91
C VAL A 237 -44.45 -9.61 2.73
N SER A 238 -44.54 -8.48 2.01
CA SER A 238 -45.76 -7.66 2.01
C SER A 238 -47.00 -8.53 1.80
N THR A 239 -48.12 -8.22 2.47
CA THR A 239 -49.36 -9.04 2.39
C THR A 239 -49.76 -9.32 0.94
N ALA A 240 -49.56 -8.36 0.03
CA ALA A 240 -49.74 -8.52 -1.40
C ALA A 240 -48.85 -9.61 -2.02
N GLN A 241 -47.60 -9.73 -1.57
CA GLN A 241 -46.64 -10.72 -2.06
C GLN A 241 -46.89 -12.13 -1.51
N ARG A 242 -47.35 -12.25 -0.24
CA ARG A 242 -47.82 -13.54 0.32
C ARG A 242 -49.08 -14.04 -0.38
N LEU A 243 -50.00 -13.13 -0.71
CA LEU A 243 -51.20 -13.46 -1.49
C LEU A 243 -50.85 -13.91 -2.91
N HIS A 244 -49.89 -13.25 -3.55
CA HIS A 244 -49.45 -13.62 -4.89
C HIS A 244 -48.78 -15.01 -4.94
N GLU A 245 -47.95 -15.34 -3.93
CA GLU A 245 -47.33 -16.65 -3.79
C GLU A 245 -48.38 -17.75 -3.49
N LEU A 246 -49.40 -17.45 -2.68
CA LEU A 246 -50.52 -18.36 -2.43
C LEU A 246 -51.35 -18.63 -3.70
N GLU A 247 -51.56 -17.62 -4.53
CA GLU A 247 -52.24 -17.74 -5.84
C GLU A 247 -51.41 -18.60 -6.82
N ALA A 248 -50.09 -18.42 -6.83
CA ALA A 248 -49.17 -19.22 -7.64
C ALA A 248 -49.20 -20.69 -7.23
N LEU A 249 -49.16 -20.99 -5.92
CA LEU A 249 -49.25 -22.36 -5.39
C LEU A 249 -50.60 -23.02 -5.68
N ARG A 250 -51.70 -22.26 -5.63
CA ARG A 250 -53.02 -22.73 -6.07
C ARG A 250 -53.03 -23.08 -7.55
N SER A 251 -52.47 -22.21 -8.40
CA SER A 251 -52.41 -22.44 -9.85
C SER A 251 -51.53 -23.63 -10.25
N ALA A 252 -50.52 -23.95 -9.43
CA ALA A 252 -49.67 -25.13 -9.58
C ALA A 252 -50.35 -26.43 -9.09
N GLY A 253 -51.49 -26.33 -8.39
CA GLY A 253 -52.22 -27.47 -7.82
C GLY A 253 -51.64 -28.02 -6.51
N ASP A 254 -50.68 -27.31 -5.90
CA ASP A 254 -49.97 -27.72 -4.68
C ASP A 254 -50.75 -27.42 -3.39
N VAL A 255 -51.88 -26.71 -3.48
CA VAL A 255 -52.72 -26.32 -2.35
C VAL A 255 -54.20 -26.52 -2.71
N SER A 256 -54.96 -27.13 -1.80
CA SER A 256 -56.40 -27.33 -1.97
C SER A 256 -57.20 -26.04 -1.77
N GLU A 257 -58.41 -25.95 -2.34
CA GLU A 257 -59.27 -24.76 -2.20
C GLU A 257 -59.58 -24.41 -0.73
N GLU A 258 -59.74 -25.41 0.13
CA GLU A 258 -59.99 -25.22 1.57
C GLU A 258 -58.75 -24.65 2.28
N GLU A 259 -57.56 -25.13 1.94
CA GLU A 259 -56.30 -24.64 2.50
C GLU A 259 -55.94 -23.23 2.00
N TYR A 260 -56.26 -22.92 0.74
CA TYR A 260 -56.12 -21.59 0.17
C TYR A 260 -57.00 -20.58 0.92
N ALA A 261 -58.28 -20.90 1.13
CA ALA A 261 -59.22 -20.03 1.83
C ALA A 261 -58.76 -19.73 3.27
N ALA A 262 -58.35 -20.76 4.02
CA ALA A 262 -57.87 -20.61 5.39
C ALA A 262 -56.57 -19.79 5.50
N LYS A 263 -55.63 -19.97 4.55
CA LYS A 263 -54.36 -19.20 4.53
C LYS A 263 -54.59 -17.74 4.12
N ARG A 264 -55.50 -17.49 3.17
CA ARG A 264 -55.87 -16.13 2.75
C ARG A 264 -56.52 -15.34 3.88
N GLU A 265 -57.42 -15.94 4.66
CA GLU A 265 -58.01 -15.30 5.84
C GLU A 265 -56.97 -14.95 6.89
N ARG A 266 -56.02 -15.85 7.18
CA ARG A 266 -54.91 -15.55 8.10
C ARG A 266 -54.06 -14.36 7.64
N ILE A 267 -53.74 -14.27 6.35
CA ILE A 267 -52.93 -13.17 5.81
C ILE A 267 -53.68 -11.83 5.88
N ILE A 268 -55.01 -11.83 5.71
CA ILE A 268 -55.84 -10.63 5.82
C ILE A 268 -56.05 -10.23 7.28
N ALA A 269 -56.12 -11.19 8.21
CA ALA A 269 -56.24 -10.91 9.64
C ALA A 269 -54.96 -10.35 10.28
N ASP A 270 -53.82 -10.49 9.59
CA ASP A 270 -52.49 -10.01 10.00
C ASP A 270 -52.20 -8.56 9.51
N LEU A 271 -53.18 -7.92 8.85
CA LEU A 271 -53.19 -6.49 8.47
C LEU A 271 -53.60 -5.60 9.64
#